data_AF-K7L0V9-F1
#
_entry.id   AF-K7L0V9-F1
#
_cell.length_a   1.000
_cell.length_b   1.000
_cell.length_c   1.000
_cell.angle_alpha   90.00
_cell.angle_beta   90.00
_cell.angle_gamma   90.00
#
_symmetry.space_group_name_H-M   'P 1'
#
loop_
_entity.id
_entity.type
_entity.pdbx_description
1 polymer ?
#
loop_
_entity_poly.entity_id
_entity_poly.type
_entity_poly.pdbx_seq_one_letter_code
_entity_poly.pdbx_strand_id
1 'polypeptide(L)'
;MLYIMLPSILFWLIIFPSSCKFHVTDASLTQFNLRSNNTLDYNLKVSITVRNPNNNIIVYYGRITSIAWYKDNDFSWVSLTPFGQCRKNTTFLQAVFEGKSVIKHKSKELGEYKDETSVGI
;
A
#
# COMPACT_ATOMS: atom_id res chain seq x y z
N MET A 1 4.99 15.42 43.88
CA MET A 1 5.37 15.46 42.46
C MET A 1 4.90 14.22 41.67
N LEU A 2 4.87 13.01 42.26
CA LEU A 2 4.39 11.79 41.56
C LEU A 2 2.90 11.81 41.17
N TYR A 3 2.05 12.46 41.97
CA TYR A 3 0.59 12.49 41.76
C TYR A 3 0.14 13.12 40.42
N ILE A 4 0.95 13.98 39.80
CA ILE A 4 0.63 14.57 38.48
C ILE A 4 1.09 13.71 37.31
N MET A 5 2.03 12.78 37.52
CA MET A 5 2.61 11.95 36.46
C MET A 5 1.62 10.91 35.95
N LEU A 6 0.89 10.24 36.86
CA LEU A 6 -0.06 9.21 36.49
C LEU A 6 -1.22 9.78 35.64
N PRO A 7 -1.89 10.89 36.02
CA PRO A 7 -2.89 11.54 35.18
C PRO A 7 -2.34 11.99 33.83
N SER A 8 -1.13 12.55 33.77
CA SER A 8 -0.53 12.96 32.49
C SER A 8 -0.27 11.78 31.56
N ILE A 9 0.17 10.64 32.10
CA ILE A 9 0.38 9.40 31.33
C ILE A 9 -0.97 8.87 30.81
N LEU A 10 -1.99 8.82 31.67
CA LEU A 10 -3.33 8.38 31.28
C LEU A 10 -3.93 9.28 30.19
N PHE A 11 -3.80 10.60 30.36
CA PHE A 11 -4.23 11.58 29.37
C PHE A 11 -3.50 11.39 28.04
N TRP A 12 -2.18 11.19 28.08
CA TRP A 12 -1.38 10.91 26.89
C TRP A 12 -1.83 9.64 26.19
N LEU A 13 -2.05 8.53 26.91
CA LEU A 13 -2.54 7.27 26.35
C LEU A 13 -3.94 7.38 25.71
N ILE A 14 -4.82 8.20 26.28
CA ILE A 14 -6.18 8.42 25.76
C ILE A 14 -6.15 9.28 24.48
N ILE A 15 -5.22 10.23 24.41
CA ILE A 15 -5.14 11.18 23.30
C ILE A 15 -4.27 10.67 22.16
N PHE A 16 -3.27 9.81 22.45
CA PHE A 16 -2.35 9.34 21.43
C PHE A 16 -3.13 8.59 20.34
N PRO A 17 -3.25 9.16 19.13
CA PRO A 17 -4.08 8.55 18.11
C PRO A 17 -3.43 7.29 17.60
N SER A 18 -4.25 6.27 17.37
CA SER A 18 -3.83 5.07 16.69
C SER A 18 -3.72 5.34 15.19
N SER A 19 -2.64 4.90 14.56
CA SER A 19 -2.46 5.04 13.11
C SER A 19 -3.60 4.37 12.33
N CYS A 20 -3.99 4.97 11.20
CA CYS A 20 -4.89 4.31 10.26
C CYS A 20 -4.22 3.04 9.71
N LYS A 21 -5.02 1.98 9.52
CA LYS A 21 -4.53 0.68 9.06
C LYS A 21 -4.94 0.48 7.61
N PHE A 22 -4.01 0.03 6.79
CA PHE A 22 -4.21 -0.32 5.39
C PHE A 22 -4.00 -1.82 5.24
N HIS A 23 -4.95 -2.51 4.62
CA HIS A 23 -4.83 -3.94 4.35
C HIS A 23 -5.25 -4.24 2.91
N VAL A 24 -4.42 -5.00 2.20
CA VAL A 24 -4.84 -5.66 0.96
C VAL A 24 -5.69 -6.86 1.35
N THR A 25 -6.95 -6.86 0.94
CA THR A 25 -7.89 -7.97 1.24
C THR A 25 -7.96 -8.97 0.12
N ASP A 26 -7.69 -8.55 -1.10
CA ASP A 26 -7.69 -9.38 -2.29
C ASP A 26 -6.75 -8.80 -3.34
N ALA A 27 -6.11 -9.68 -4.12
CA ALA A 27 -5.22 -9.29 -5.20
C ALA A 27 -5.33 -10.30 -6.35
N SER A 28 -5.41 -9.80 -7.57
CA SER A 28 -5.43 -10.61 -8.79
C SER A 28 -4.38 -10.08 -9.76
N LEU A 29 -3.41 -10.94 -10.08
CA LEU A 29 -2.36 -10.67 -11.06
C LEU A 29 -2.61 -11.55 -12.29
N THR A 30 -3.03 -10.94 -13.40
CA THR A 30 -3.36 -11.67 -14.64
C THR A 30 -2.25 -11.58 -15.69
N GLN A 31 -1.36 -10.59 -15.54
CA GLN A 31 -0.19 -10.43 -16.40
C GLN A 31 0.98 -9.90 -15.57
N PHE A 32 2.13 -10.55 -15.71
CA PHE A 32 3.42 -10.07 -15.18
C PHE A 32 4.56 -10.68 -16.00
N ASN A 33 4.98 -9.99 -17.06
CA ASN A 33 5.99 -10.47 -17.99
C ASN A 33 7.14 -9.47 -18.11
N LEU A 34 8.29 -9.81 -17.54
CA LEU A 34 9.52 -9.04 -17.68
C LEU A 34 10.33 -9.55 -18.87
N ARG A 35 10.37 -8.75 -19.94
CA ARG A 35 11.08 -9.08 -21.19
C ARG A 35 12.58 -8.77 -21.10
N SER A 36 13.35 -9.34 -22.03
CA SER A 36 14.81 -9.13 -22.14
C SER A 36 15.22 -7.67 -22.40
N ASN A 37 14.30 -6.83 -22.87
CA ASN A 37 14.50 -5.40 -23.03
C ASN A 37 14.09 -4.59 -21.77
N ASN A 38 13.88 -5.27 -20.63
CA ASN A 38 13.46 -4.74 -19.34
C ASN A 38 12.09 -4.06 -19.35
N THR A 39 11.28 -4.32 -20.36
CA THR A 39 9.88 -3.90 -20.32
C THR A 39 9.10 -4.92 -19.51
N LEU A 40 8.46 -4.44 -18.44
CA LEU A 40 7.48 -5.19 -17.67
C LEU A 40 6.10 -4.88 -18.23
N ASP A 41 5.42 -5.90 -18.75
CA ASP A 41 3.99 -5.85 -19.07
C ASP A 41 3.22 -6.41 -17.85
N TYR A 42 2.26 -5.65 -17.31
CA TYR A 42 1.58 -6.00 -16.06
C TYR A 42 0.07 -5.67 -16.05
N ASN A 43 -0.69 -6.50 -15.34
CA ASN A 43 -2.10 -6.27 -15.00
C ASN A 43 -2.35 -6.84 -13.59
N LEU A 44 -2.42 -5.94 -12.61
CA LEU A 44 -2.59 -6.21 -11.19
C LEU A 44 -3.78 -5.41 -10.66
N LYS A 45 -4.77 -6.11 -10.13
CA LYS A 45 -5.92 -5.54 -9.42
C LYS A 45 -5.79 -5.81 -7.93
N VAL A 46 -5.95 -4.78 -7.10
CA VAL A 46 -5.80 -4.87 -5.64
C VAL A 46 -7.02 -4.25 -4.96
N SER A 47 -7.64 -5.00 -4.07
CA SER A 47 -8.70 -4.51 -3.17
C SER A 47 -8.08 -4.16 -1.82
N ILE A 48 -8.32 -2.94 -1.35
CA ILE A 48 -7.69 -2.37 -0.16
C ILE A 48 -8.78 -1.95 0.82
N THR A 49 -8.58 -2.26 2.10
CA THR A 49 -9.35 -1.65 3.20
C THR A 49 -8.49 -0.64 3.94
N VAL A 50 -9.07 0.53 4.19
CA VAL A 50 -8.47 1.57 5.02
C VAL A 50 -9.32 1.70 6.27
N ARG A 51 -8.75 1.52 7.45
CA ARG A 51 -9.44 1.55 8.75
C ARG A 51 -8.93 2.72 9.57
N ASN A 52 -9.83 3.61 9.99
CA ASN A 52 -9.54 4.62 11.01
C ASN A 52 -9.90 4.09 12.43
N PRO A 53 -8.95 3.52 13.21
CA PRO A 53 -9.26 2.94 14.51
C PRO A 53 -9.60 3.99 15.58
N ASN A 54 -9.51 5.29 15.30
CA ASN A 54 -9.65 6.34 16.31
C ASN A 54 -11.11 6.60 16.69
N ASN A 55 -11.34 6.83 17.98
CA ASN A 55 -12.63 7.21 18.56
C ASN A 55 -12.92 8.71 18.50
N ASN A 56 -11.91 9.56 18.29
CA ASN A 56 -12.04 11.01 18.44
C ASN A 56 -11.45 11.80 17.27
N ILE A 57 -11.01 11.11 16.21
CA ILE A 57 -10.34 11.73 15.06
C ILE A 57 -11.02 11.32 13.76
N ILE A 58 -11.29 12.31 12.92
CA ILE A 58 -11.71 12.15 11.53
C ILE A 58 -10.46 12.35 10.67
N VAL A 59 -10.29 11.51 9.65
CA VAL A 59 -9.12 11.56 8.75
C VAL A 59 -9.60 11.91 7.35
N TYR A 60 -8.91 12.84 6.70
CA TYR A 60 -9.19 13.22 5.32
C TYR A 60 -7.96 12.93 4.45
N TYR A 61 -8.16 12.16 3.39
CA TYR A 61 -7.12 11.79 2.43
C TYR A 61 -7.24 12.68 1.20
N GLY A 62 -6.69 13.89 1.25
CA GLY A 62 -6.73 14.85 0.13
C GLY A 62 -5.96 14.38 -1.10
N ARG A 63 -4.91 13.58 -0.91
CA ARG A 63 -4.21 12.84 -1.96
C ARG A 63 -3.88 11.45 -1.43
N ILE A 64 -4.24 10.43 -2.20
CA ILE A 64 -3.90 9.05 -1.91
C ILE A 64 -3.43 8.38 -3.20
N THR A 65 -2.29 7.70 -3.13
CA THR A 65 -1.66 7.04 -4.26
C THR A 65 -1.28 5.63 -3.84
N SER A 66 -1.66 4.66 -4.65
CA SER A 66 -1.21 3.28 -4.53
C SER A 66 -0.01 3.08 -5.45
N ILE A 67 1.04 2.43 -4.96
CA ILE A 67 2.29 2.21 -5.69
C ILE A 67 2.55 0.71 -5.68
N ALA A 68 2.73 0.12 -6.86
CA ALA A 68 3.07 -1.29 -7.00
C ALA A 68 4.58 -1.45 -7.20
N TRP A 69 5.17 -2.37 -6.44
CA TRP A 69 6.60 -2.63 -6.40
C TRP A 69 6.89 -4.08 -6.78
N TYR A 70 7.98 -4.26 -7.52
CA TYR A 70 8.64 -5.56 -7.68
C TYR A 70 10.09 -5.37 -7.23
N LYS A 71 10.43 -6.01 -6.10
CA LYS A 71 11.72 -5.83 -5.41
C LYS A 71 11.94 -4.34 -5.11
N ASP A 72 13.05 -3.78 -5.58
CA ASP A 72 13.43 -2.39 -5.34
C ASP A 72 12.89 -1.41 -6.41
N ASN A 73 12.00 -1.86 -7.30
CA ASN A 73 11.46 -1.01 -8.36
C ASN A 73 9.95 -0.83 -8.23
N ASP A 74 9.54 0.42 -8.10
CA ASP A 74 8.19 0.84 -8.41
C ASP A 74 7.94 0.70 -9.91
N PHE A 75 6.87 0.01 -10.30
CA PHE A 75 6.54 -0.20 -11.71
C PHE A 75 5.24 0.48 -12.13
N SER A 76 4.41 0.93 -11.18
CA SER A 76 3.13 1.57 -11.46
C SER A 76 2.60 2.40 -10.29
N TRP A 77 1.97 3.53 -10.62
CA TRP A 77 1.44 4.51 -9.66
C TRP A 77 0.00 4.81 -10.03
N VAL A 78 -0.92 4.63 -9.09
CA VAL A 78 -2.36 4.86 -9.30
C VAL A 78 -2.84 5.88 -8.27
N SER A 79 -3.30 7.03 -8.74
CA SER A 79 -3.98 7.99 -7.87
C SER A 79 -5.39 7.49 -7.58
N LEU A 80 -5.70 7.35 -6.29
CA LEU A 80 -7.02 6.92 -5.82
C LEU A 80 -7.88 8.15 -5.52
N THR A 81 -9.20 7.97 -5.58
CA THR A 81 -10.15 9.04 -5.28
C THR A 81 -9.99 9.52 -3.83
N PRO A 82 -9.82 10.82 -3.58
CA PRO A 82 -9.81 11.39 -2.23
C PRO A 82 -11.08 11.05 -1.44
N PHE A 83 -10.95 10.84 -0.14
CA PHE A 83 -12.09 10.50 0.73
C PHE A 83 -11.86 10.92 2.18
N GLY A 84 -12.96 11.04 2.92
CA GLY A 84 -12.95 11.25 4.37
C GLY A 84 -13.35 9.99 5.12
N GLN A 85 -12.74 9.75 6.28
CA GLN A 85 -13.09 8.68 7.21
C GLN A 85 -13.55 9.24 8.54
N CYS A 86 -14.82 9.01 8.84
CA CYS A 86 -15.38 9.21 10.17
C CYS A 86 -14.66 8.32 11.21
N ARG A 87 -14.94 8.62 12.48
CA ARG A 87 -14.48 7.83 13.62
C ARG A 87 -14.90 6.37 13.45
N LYS A 88 -14.01 5.44 13.81
CA LYS A 88 -14.27 3.99 13.74
C LYS A 88 -14.84 3.49 12.40
N ASN A 89 -14.48 4.13 11.28
CA ASN A 89 -14.91 3.74 9.94
C ASN A 89 -13.89 2.86 9.19
N THR A 90 -14.39 2.00 8.29
CA THR A 90 -13.60 1.29 7.27
C THR A 90 -14.07 1.72 5.90
N THR A 91 -13.13 2.06 5.02
CA THR A 91 -13.39 2.38 3.61
C THR A 91 -12.76 1.33 2.73
N PHE A 92 -13.46 0.94 1.68
CA PHE A 92 -12.99 0.01 0.66
C PHE A 92 -12.52 0.80 -0.56
N LEU A 93 -11.33 0.49 -1.03
CA LEU A 93 -10.71 1.09 -2.19
C LEU A 93 -10.28 -0.02 -3.16
N GLN A 94 -10.14 0.34 -4.43
CA GLN A 94 -9.61 -0.55 -5.45
C GLN A 94 -8.53 0.18 -6.23
N ALA A 95 -7.37 -0.47 -6.39
CA ALA A 95 -6.30 -0.02 -7.26
C ALA A 95 -6.19 -0.98 -8.45
N VAL A 96 -6.17 -0.44 -9.66
CA VAL A 96 -5.97 -1.20 -10.90
C VAL A 96 -4.69 -0.70 -11.54
N PHE A 97 -3.65 -1.52 -11.51
CA PHE A 97 -2.37 -1.28 -12.13
C PHE A 97 -2.33 -2.06 -13.45
N GLU A 98 -2.47 -1.37 -14.56
CA GLU A 98 -2.42 -1.98 -15.88
C GLU A 98 -1.51 -1.14 -16.78
N GLY A 99 -0.58 -1.81 -17.45
CA GLY A 99 0.26 -1.12 -18.43
C GLY A 99 1.62 -1.75 -18.64
N LYS A 100 2.56 -0.89 -19.04
CA LYS A 100 3.94 -1.25 -19.37
C LYS A 100 4.88 -0.25 -18.71
N SER A 101 5.97 -0.75 -18.14
CA SER A 101 7.01 0.09 -17.54
C SER A 101 8.40 -0.46 -17.84
N VAL A 102 9.42 0.39 -17.72
CA VAL A 102 10.81 -0.03 -17.89
C VAL A 102 11.44 -0.15 -16.51
N ILE A 103 11.93 -1.35 -16.17
CA ILE A 103 12.63 -1.59 -14.91
C ILE A 103 14.10 -1.15 -15.06
N LYS A 104 14.57 -0.30 -14.12
CA LYS A 104 15.86 0.41 -14.25
C LYS A 104 17.08 -0.50 -13.98
N HIS A 105 16.97 -1.48 -13.09
CA HIS A 105 18.11 -2.29 -12.64
C HIS A 105 18.25 -3.58 -13.47
N LYS A 106 19.07 -3.51 -14.52
CA LYS A 106 18.96 -4.42 -15.67
C LYS A 106 19.25 -5.90 -15.43
N SER A 107 20.37 -6.24 -14.77
CA SER A 107 20.91 -7.60 -14.83
C SER A 107 20.45 -8.48 -13.68
N LYS A 108 20.49 -7.95 -12.45
CA LYS A 108 20.17 -8.73 -11.24
C LYS A 108 18.69 -9.13 -11.22
N GLU A 109 17.79 -8.19 -11.47
CA GLU A 109 16.35 -8.44 -11.38
C GLU A 109 15.82 -9.30 -12.53
N LEU A 110 16.35 -9.14 -13.75
CA LEU A 110 15.99 -10.02 -14.86
C LEU A 110 16.49 -11.46 -14.63
N GLY A 111 17.68 -11.61 -14.05
CA GLY A 111 18.22 -12.91 -13.66
C GLY A 111 17.32 -13.57 -12.61
N GLU A 112 17.05 -12.87 -11.51
CA GLU A 112 16.20 -13.39 -10.44
C GLU A 112 14.76 -13.64 -10.89
N TYR A 113 14.19 -12.79 -11.76
CA TYR A 113 12.86 -13.04 -12.35
C TYR A 113 12.84 -14.33 -13.18
N LYS A 114 13.90 -14.59 -13.97
CA LYS A 114 14.02 -15.84 -14.72
C LYS A 114 14.17 -17.04 -13.80
N ASP A 115 14.93 -16.90 -12.72
CA ASP A 115 15.09 -17.95 -11.73
C ASP A 115 13.75 -18.25 -11.04
N GLU A 116 13.01 -17.23 -10.61
CA GLU A 116 11.67 -17.33 -10.00
C GLU A 116 10.65 -17.98 -10.95
N THR A 117 10.59 -17.53 -12.21
CA THR A 117 9.67 -18.09 -13.21
C THR A 117 10.05 -19.50 -13.64
N SER A 118 11.33 -19.89 -13.57
CA SER A 118 11.77 -21.26 -13.88
C SER A 118 11.26 -22.30 -12.87
N VAL A 119 10.98 -21.88 -11.64
CA VAL A 119 10.43 -22.74 -10.57
C VAL A 119 8.91 -22.62 -10.42
N GLY A 120 8.26 -21.80 -11.26
CA GLY A 120 6.81 -21.61 -11.23
C GLY A 120 6.30 -20.75 -10.08
N ILE A 121 7.15 -19.85 -9.56
CA ILE A 121 6.76 -18.80 -8.59
C ILE A 121 6.20 -17.58 -9.32
#